data_AF-U2R237-F1
#
_entry.id   AF-U2R237-F1
#
_cell.length_a   1.000
_cell.length_b   1.000
_cell.length_c   1.000
_cell.angle_alpha   90.00
_cell.angle_beta   90.00
_cell.angle_gamma   90.00
#
_symmetry.space_group_name_H-M   'P 1'
#
loop_
_entity.id
_entity.type
_entity.pdbx_description
1 polymer ?
#
loop_
_entity_poly.entity_id
_entity_poly.type
_entity_poly.pdbx_seq_one_letter_code
_entity_poly.pdbx_strand_id
1 'polypeptide(L)' 'MTARTVVVAPDSFKGSATAAEVAEALGEGWHSVRPGDTVVLAPTA' A
#
# COMPACT_ATOMS: atom_id res chain seq x y z
N MET A 1 14.86 -8.84 -11.62
CA MET A 1 14.13 -7.56 -11.74
C MET A 1 14.76 -6.58 -10.79
N THR A 2 14.92 -5.31 -11.16
CA THR A 2 15.43 -4.27 -10.24
C THR A 2 14.37 -3.93 -9.19
N ALA A 3 14.79 -3.89 -7.93
CA ALA A 3 13.97 -3.48 -6.79
C ALA A 3 13.55 -2.01 -6.91
N ARG A 4 12.32 -1.72 -6.52
CA ARG A 4 11.77 -0.35 -6.47
C ARG A 4 11.42 0.04 -5.05
N THR A 5 11.38 1.34 -4.82
CA THR A 5 10.69 1.93 -3.67
C THR A 5 9.35 2.48 -4.16
N VAL A 6 8.26 2.02 -3.56
CA VAL A 6 6.88 2.40 -3.91
C VAL A 6 6.24 3.03 -2.68
N VAL A 7 5.64 4.20 -2.85
CA VAL A 7 4.87 4.86 -1.78
C VAL A 7 3.39 4.62 -2.05
N VAL A 8 2.68 4.10 -1.06
CA VAL A 8 1.24 3.85 -1.10
C VAL A 8 0.57 4.86 -0.19
N ALA A 9 -0.05 5.88 -0.79
CA ALA A 9 -0.69 6.99 -0.08
C ALA A 9 -2.18 7.11 -0.43
N PRO A 10 -3.02 6.14 -0.03
CA PRO A 10 -4.45 6.16 -0.32
C PRO A 10 -5.22 7.02 0.69
N ASP A 11 -6.43 7.42 0.28
CA ASP A 11 -7.50 7.88 1.17
C ASP A 11 -8.36 6.69 1.64
N SER A 12 -9.20 6.93 2.63
CA SER A 12 -10.19 6.00 3.17
C SER A 12 -11.29 5.65 2.16
N PHE A 13 -11.84 4.45 2.32
CA PHE A 13 -13.10 4.08 1.70
C PHE A 13 -14.22 4.36 2.69
N LYS A 14 -14.91 5.49 2.50
CA LYS A 14 -15.92 6.00 3.44
C LYS A 14 -16.95 4.92 3.81
N GLY A 15 -17.05 4.63 5.10
CA GLY A 15 -17.99 3.65 5.66
C GLY A 15 -17.59 2.18 5.45
N SER A 16 -16.39 1.92 4.92
CA SER A 16 -15.88 0.57 4.64
C SER A 16 -14.51 0.31 5.26
N ALA A 17 -13.50 1.14 4.94
CA ALA A 17 -12.13 0.93 5.38
C ALA A 17 -11.43 2.27 5.61
N THR A 18 -10.64 2.34 6.68
CA THR A 18 -9.72 3.44 6.97
C THR A 18 -8.62 3.53 5.91
N ALA A 19 -8.01 4.71 5.75
CA ALA A 19 -6.89 4.87 4.84
C ALA A 19 -5.71 3.91 5.16
N ALA A 20 -5.52 3.59 6.45
CA ALA A 20 -4.52 2.63 6.89
C ALA A 20 -4.83 1.20 6.40
N GLU A 21 -6.06 0.72 6.58
CA GLU A 21 -6.49 -0.61 6.09
C GLU A 21 -6.36 -0.71 4.56
N VAL A 22 -6.68 0.36 3.83
CA VAL A 22 -6.48 0.41 2.37
C VAL A 22 -4.98 0.35 2.02
N ALA A 23 -4.13 1.10 2.73
CA ALA A 23 -2.70 1.12 2.48
C ALA A 23 -2.07 -0.26 2.71
N GLU A 24 -2.43 -0.92 3.81
CA GLU A 24 -1.97 -2.26 4.16
C GLU A 24 -2.38 -3.29 3.09
N ALA A 25 -3.66 -3.32 2.72
CA ALA A 25 -4.17 -4.25 1.70
C ALA A 25 -3.48 -4.06 0.34
N LEU A 26 -3.24 -2.81 -0.07
CA LEU A 26 -2.50 -2.51 -1.29
C LEU A 26 -1.02 -2.94 -1.19
N GLY A 27 -0.39 -2.76 -0.02
CA GLY A 27 0.98 -3.19 0.22
C GLY A 27 1.15 -4.71 0.17
N GLU A 28 0.25 -5.45 0.81
CA GLU A 28 0.22 -6.93 0.75
C GLU A 28 0.01 -7.42 -0.68
N GLY A 29 -0.97 -6.82 -1.39
CA GLY A 29 -1.23 -7.12 -2.79
C GLY A 29 0.00 -6.88 -3.67
N TRP A 30 0.72 -5.76 -3.46
CA TRP A 30 1.95 -5.47 -4.19
C TRP A 30 3.04 -6.51 -3.92
N HIS A 31 3.26 -6.86 -2.65
CA HIS A 31 4.31 -7.80 -2.25
C HIS A 31 4.06 -9.21 -2.81
N SER A 32 2.79 -9.61 -2.99
CA SER A 32 2.42 -10.91 -3.57
C SER A 32 2.99 -11.15 -4.99
N VAL A 33 3.18 -10.08 -5.77
CA VAL A 33 3.71 -10.14 -7.15
C VAL A 33 5.11 -9.55 -7.30
N ARG A 34 5.51 -8.69 -6.35
CA ARG A 34 6.79 -7.98 -6.33
C ARG A 34 7.46 -8.09 -4.95
N PRO A 35 7.86 -9.29 -4.51
CA PRO A 35 8.41 -9.50 -3.17
C PRO A 35 9.74 -8.77 -2.91
N GLY A 36 10.44 -8.36 -3.97
CA GLY A 36 11.70 -7.62 -3.86
C GLY A 36 11.56 -6.09 -3.80
N ASP A 37 10.34 -5.55 -3.94
CA ASP A 37 10.13 -4.10 -3.86
C ASP A 37 9.93 -3.68 -2.39
N THR A 38 10.43 -2.49 -2.04
CA THR A 38 10.13 -1.86 -0.75
C THR A 38 8.87 -1.02 -0.88
N VAL A 39 7.86 -1.34 -0.07
CA VAL A 39 6.60 -0.59 -0.02
C VAL A 39 6.57 0.25 1.25
N VAL A 40 6.39 1.56 1.08
CA VAL A 40 6.22 2.53 2.18
C VAL A 40 4.75 2.91 2.26
N LEU A 41 4.10 2.58 3.38
CA LEU A 41 2.72 2.95 3.63
C LEU A 41 2.67 4.39 4.17
N ALA A 42 1.91 5.24 3.51
CA ALA A 42 1.74 6.65 3.84
C ALA A 42 0.25 7.06 3.75
N PRO A 43 -0.65 6.43 4.53
CA PRO A 43 -2.08 6.71 4.46
C PRO A 43 -2.37 8.20 4.69
N THR A 44 -3.26 8.74 3.86
CA THR A 44 -3.69 10.15 3.92
C THR A 44 -5.10 10.28 4.47
N ALA A 45 -5.42 11.41 5.09
CA ALA A 45 -6.71 11.71 5.69
C ALA A 45 -7.40 12.90 5.02
#